data_AF-A0A9D4QP94-F1
#
_entry.id   AF-A0A9D4QP94-F1
#
_cell.length_a   1.000
_cell.length_b   1.000
_cell.length_c   1.000
_cell.angle_alpha   90.00
_cell.angle_beta   90.00
_cell.angle_gamma   90.00
#
_symmetry.space_group_name_H-M   'P 1'
#
loop_
_entity.id
_entity.type
_entity.pdbx_description
1 polymer ?
#
loop_
_entity_poly.entity_id
_entity_poly.type
_entity_poly.pdbx_seq_one_letter_code
_entity_poly.pdbx_strand_id
1 'polypeptide(L)'
;MDSCRICKRQFDNNAKAVKLSEKGCHGINEASEKRNDSLRVESGQCVHVECRKTYCNPNYIKRDNRNVQEKLNISPPFTPLRSKTDKFSYKELHTIHLLENINIKQ
;
A
#
# COMPACT_ATOMS: atom_id res chain seq x y z
N MET A 1 26.12 19.42 7.45
CA MET A 1 26.15 17.95 7.56
C MET A 1 24.83 17.43 7.03
N ASP A 2 24.88 16.64 5.97
CA ASP A 2 23.65 16.06 5.42
C ASP A 2 23.13 14.97 6.35
N SER A 3 21.81 14.92 6.52
CA SER A 3 21.15 13.94 7.38
C SER A 3 20.03 13.24 6.60
N CYS A 4 19.73 12.00 6.99
CA CYS A 4 18.69 11.23 6.35
C CYS A 4 17.32 11.82 6.68
N ARG A 5 16.56 12.22 5.66
CA ARG A 5 15.23 12.83 5.86
C ARG A 5 14.21 11.91 6.56
N ILE A 6 14.39 10.58 6.46
CA ILE A 6 13.48 9.59 7.07
C ILE A 6 13.79 9.38 8.56
N CYS A 7 15.05 9.03 8.89
CA CYS A 7 15.41 8.68 10.27
C CYS A 7 16.06 9.83 11.07
N LYS A 8 16.28 10.99 10.44
CA LYS A 8 16.90 12.19 11.02
C LYS A 8 18.33 11.98 11.58
N ARG A 9 18.94 10.83 11.31
CA ARG A 9 20.34 10.52 11.66
C ARG A 9 21.29 11.05 10.59
N GLN A 10 22.48 11.45 11.02
CA GLN A 10 23.55 11.87 10.11
C GLN A 10 24.04 10.70 9.26
N PHE A 11 24.61 11.01 8.10
CA PHE A 11 25.28 9.99 7.29
C PHE A 11 26.63 9.67 7.90
N ASP A 12 26.76 8.46 8.45
CA ASP A 12 28.05 7.91 8.85
C ASP A 12 28.83 7.50 7.59
N ASN A 13 30.18 7.51 7.66
CA ASN A 13 31.05 7.16 6.53
C ASN A 13 30.78 5.76 5.94
N ASN A 14 30.14 4.85 6.70
CA ASN A 14 29.80 3.49 6.26
C ASN A 14 28.34 3.34 5.78
N ALA A 15 27.48 4.33 5.99
CA ALA A 15 26.07 4.23 5.68
C ALA A 15 25.81 4.58 4.21
N LYS A 16 25.25 3.63 3.44
CA LYS A 16 24.87 3.89 2.04
C LYS A 16 23.74 4.92 1.97
N ALA A 17 24.09 6.12 1.55
CA ALA A 17 23.16 7.21 1.27
C ALA A 17 22.89 7.33 -0.22
N VAL A 18 21.68 7.74 -0.58
CA VAL A 18 21.30 8.05 -1.97
C VAL A 18 20.61 9.40 -2.02
N LYS A 19 20.95 10.19 -3.03
CA LYS A 19 20.25 11.42 -3.38
C LYS A 19 18.95 11.07 -4.09
N LEU A 20 17.85 11.68 -3.66
CA LEU A 20 16.53 11.42 -4.20
C LEU A 20 16.33 12.12 -5.54
N SER A 21 15.88 11.36 -6.53
CA SER A 21 15.26 11.89 -7.75
C SER A 21 13.76 12.15 -7.50
N GLU A 22 13.10 12.84 -8.42
CA GLU A 22 11.64 13.10 -8.35
C GLU A 22 10.82 11.82 -8.16
N LYS A 23 11.13 10.77 -8.92
CA LYS A 23 10.52 9.44 -8.77
C LYS A 23 10.78 8.84 -7.39
N GLY A 24 11.98 9.04 -6.86
CA GLY A 24 12.35 8.63 -5.51
C GLY A 24 11.51 9.34 -4.44
N CYS A 25 11.31 10.65 -4.61
CA CYS A 25 10.48 11.46 -3.71
C CYS A 25 9.02 11.03 -3.75
N HIS A 26 8.47 10.81 -4.95
CA HIS A 26 7.08 10.39 -5.10
C HIS A 26 6.77 9.12 -4.30
N GLY A 27 7.61 8.08 -4.42
CA GLY A 27 7.37 6.82 -3.70
C GLY A 27 7.49 6.93 -2.18
N ILE A 28 8.29 7.88 -1.67
CA ILE A 28 8.39 8.13 -0.23
C ILE A 28 7.18 8.93 0.26
N ASN A 29 6.78 9.98 -0.47
CA ASN A 29 5.61 10.79 -0.13
C ASN A 29 4.32 9.96 -0.18
N GLU A 30 4.15 9.11 -1.20
CA GLU A 30 3.02 8.17 -1.28
C GLU A 30 3.01 7.19 -0.09
N ALA A 31 4.18 6.69 0.32
CA ALA A 31 4.31 5.82 1.49
C ALA A 31 4.02 6.56 2.81
N SER A 32 4.24 7.88 2.85
CA SER A 32 3.89 8.73 3.99
C SER A 32 2.38 8.95 4.08
N GLU A 33 1.74 9.27 2.95
CA GLU A 33 0.28 9.40 2.84
C GLU A 33 -0.43 8.11 3.26
N LYS A 34 0.05 6.95 2.77
CA LYS A 34 -0.52 5.64 3.16
C LYS A 34 -0.39 5.33 4.65
N ARG A 35 0.55 5.96 5.36
CA ARG A 35 0.74 5.84 6.80
C ARG A 35 0.03 6.93 7.61
N ASN A 36 -0.54 7.94 6.95
CA ASN A 36 -0.98 9.18 7.60
C ASN A 36 0.14 9.83 8.42
N ASP A 37 1.37 9.80 7.89
CA ASP A 37 2.55 10.42 8.50
C ASP A 37 2.75 11.83 7.91
N SER A 38 3.49 12.70 8.60
CA SER A 38 3.78 14.07 8.17
C SER A 38 5.11 14.19 7.42
N LEU A 39 5.69 13.07 6.98
CA LEU A 39 6.97 13.05 6.29
C LEU A 39 6.82 13.54 4.85
N ARG A 40 7.49 14.64 4.52
CA ARG A 40 7.63 15.13 3.15
C ARG A 40 9.08 15.22 2.73
N VAL A 41 9.36 14.70 1.55
CA VAL A 41 10.67 14.72 0.91
C VAL A 41 10.62 15.43 -0.44
N GLU A 42 11.74 16.07 -0.79
CA GLU A 42 11.92 16.85 -2.01
C GLU A 42 13.14 16.34 -2.80
N SER A 43 13.17 16.63 -4.10
CA SER A 43 14.25 16.20 -4.97
C SER A 43 15.57 16.82 -4.54
N GLY A 44 16.64 16.05 -4.64
CA GLY A 44 17.96 16.47 -4.20
C GLY A 44 18.28 16.26 -2.72
N GLN A 45 17.30 15.88 -1.90
CA GLN A 45 17.55 15.45 -0.52
C GLN A 45 18.19 14.05 -0.47
N CYS A 46 18.90 13.75 0.61
CA CYS A 46 19.56 12.46 0.80
C CYS A 46 18.81 11.60 1.83
N VAL A 47 18.78 10.29 1.58
CA VAL A 47 18.25 9.29 2.50
C VAL A 47 19.13 8.05 2.54
N HIS A 48 19.14 7.33 3.66
CA HIS A 48 19.74 6.00 3.71
C HIS A 48 18.96 5.05 2.79
N VAL A 49 19.69 4.22 2.04
CA VAL A 49 19.10 3.20 1.17
C VAL A 49 18.16 2.28 1.96
N GLU A 50 18.60 1.86 3.14
CA GLU A 50 17.81 0.99 4.02
C GLU A 50 16.56 1.69 4.54
N CYS A 51 16.66 2.96 4.96
CA CYS A 51 15.50 3.73 5.40
C CYS A 51 14.46 3.82 4.28
N ARG A 52 14.88 4.10 3.03
CA ARG A 52 13.97 4.11 1.88
C ARG A 52 13.32 2.75 1.65
N LYS A 53 14.10 1.66 1.70
CA LYS A 53 13.60 0.30 1.48
C LYS A 53 12.55 -0.09 2.52
N THR A 54 12.84 0.15 3.80
CA THR A 54 11.94 -0.20 4.91
C THR A 54 10.72 0.71 4.93
N TYR A 55 10.90 2.03 4.76
CA TYR A 55 9.80 2.97 4.75
C TYR A 55 8.85 2.73 3.56
N CYS A 56 9.33 2.49 2.35
CA CYS A 56 8.42 2.24 1.22
C CYS A 56 7.85 0.80 1.17
N ASN A 57 8.17 -0.10 2.12
CA ASN A 57 7.72 -1.49 2.06
C ASN A 57 6.22 -1.61 2.38
N PRO A 58 5.39 -2.16 1.47
CA PRO A 58 3.94 -2.28 1.67
C PRO A 58 3.56 -3.17 2.86
N ASN A 59 4.38 -4.18 3.19
CA ASN A 59 4.09 -5.06 4.33
C ASN A 59 4.26 -4.33 5.67
N TYR A 60 5.22 -3.40 5.74
CA TYR A 60 5.39 -2.57 6.93
C TYR A 60 4.30 -1.51 7.02
N ILE A 61 3.91 -0.87 5.91
CA ILE A 61 2.74 0.04 5.88
C ILE A 61 1.49 -0.66 6.43
N LYS A 62 1.16 -1.84 5.92
CA LYS A 62 -0.02 -2.60 6.37
C LYS A 62 0.04 -2.93 7.87
N ARG A 63 1.22 -3.30 8.35
CA ARG A 63 1.44 -3.59 9.78
C ARG A 63 1.26 -2.33 10.63
N ASP A 64 1.86 -1.22 10.23
CA ASP A 64 1.75 0.06 10.95
C ASP A 64 0.29 0.50 11.04
N ASN A 65 -0.44 0.44 9.92
CA ASN A 65 -1.86 0.79 9.87
C ASN A 65 -2.73 -0.14 10.74
N ARG A 66 -2.45 -1.45 10.75
CA ARG A 66 -3.13 -2.40 11.63
C ARG A 66 -2.89 -2.07 13.10
N ASN A 67 -1.66 -1.78 13.48
CA ASN A 67 -1.32 -1.40 14.86
C ASN A 67 -2.05 -0.10 15.28
N VAL A 68 -2.22 0.85 14.36
CA VAL A 68 -3.02 2.06 14.60
C VAL A 68 -4.50 1.73 14.78
N GLN A 69 -5.07 0.86 13.94
CA GLN A 69 -6.47 0.42 14.09
C GLN A 69 -6.73 -0.32 15.40
N GLU A 70 -5.82 -1.21 15.81
CA GLU A 70 -5.89 -1.91 17.10
C GLU A 70 -5.86 -0.90 18.28
N LYS A 71 -5.00 0.13 18.22
CA LYS A 71 -4.98 1.20 19.23
C LYS A 71 -6.26 2.03 19.28
N LEU A 72 -6.91 2.22 18.13
CA LEU A 72 -8.16 2.96 18.02
C LEU A 72 -9.41 2.10 18.30
N ASN A 73 -9.24 0.82 18.67
CA ASN A 73 -10.32 -0.16 18.83
C ASN A 73 -11.26 -0.25 17.61
N ILE A 74 -10.73 0.02 16.41
CA ILE A 74 -11.50 -0.10 15.17
C ILE A 74 -11.43 -1.58 14.76
N SER A 75 -12.55 -2.28 14.85
CA SER A 75 -12.64 -3.65 14.36
C SER A 75 -12.33 -3.68 12.87
N PRO A 76 -11.40 -4.53 12.40
CA PRO A 76 -11.15 -4.64 10.97
C PRO A 76 -12.44 -5.10 10.26
N PRO A 77 -12.65 -4.69 9.00
CA PRO A 77 -13.77 -5.21 8.21
C PRO A 77 -13.70 -6.74 8.16
N PHE A 78 -14.82 -7.39 8.46
CA PHE A 78 -14.90 -8.85 8.49
C PHE A 78 -14.61 -9.42 7.10
N THR A 79 -13.45 -10.04 6.92
CA THR A 79 -13.16 -10.88 5.76
C THR A 79 -13.43 -12.34 6.13
N PRO A 80 -14.49 -12.97 5.61
CA PRO A 80 -14.74 -14.38 5.89
C PRO A 80 -13.55 -15.22 5.41
N LEU A 81 -13.24 -16.29 6.14
CA LEU A 81 -12.30 -17.29 5.67
C LEU A 81 -12.78 -17.82 4.31
N ARG A 82 -11.85 -18.10 3.39
CA ARG A 82 -12.17 -18.69 2.09
C ARG A 82 -12.90 -20.04 2.21
N SER A 83 -12.74 -20.75 3.33
CA SER A 83 -13.49 -21.97 3.64
C SER A 83 -14.94 -21.72 4.08
N LYS A 84 -15.26 -20.48 4.46
CA LYS A 84 -16.59 -20.01 4.90
C LYS A 84 -17.31 -19.16 3.84
N THR A 85 -16.66 -18.87 2.71
CA THR A 85 -17.34 -18.28 1.56
C THR A 85 -18.09 -19.37 0.82
N ASP A 86 -19.32 -19.10 0.41
CA ASP A 86 -20.11 -20.04 -0.40
C ASP A 86 -19.30 -20.50 -1.61
N LYS A 87 -19.35 -21.81 -1.86
CA LYS A 87 -18.67 -22.43 -2.99
C LYS A 87 -19.23 -21.81 -4.26
N PHE A 88 -18.34 -21.28 -5.10
CA PHE A 88 -18.68 -20.80 -6.44
C PHE A 88 -19.54 -21.84 -7.17
N SER A 89 -20.81 -21.51 -7.43
CA SER A 89 -21.77 -22.40 -8.09
C SER A 89 -21.80 -22.10 -9.58
N TYR A 90 -21.34 -23.05 -10.40
CA TYR A 90 -21.32 -22.93 -11.87
C TYR A 90 -22.73 -22.96 -12.51
N LYS A 91 -23.83 -23.06 -11.74
CA LYS A 91 -25.18 -23.29 -12.28
C LYS A 91 -25.92 -22.04 -12.78
N GLU A 92 -25.36 -20.83 -12.65
CA GLU A 92 -26.00 -19.57 -13.08
C GLU A 92 -25.58 -19.07 -14.47
N LEU A 93 -25.02 -19.93 -15.34
CA LEU A 93 -24.65 -19.54 -16.71
C LEU A 93 -25.65 -19.96 -17.79
N HIS A 94 -26.76 -20.63 -17.44
CA HIS A 94 -27.69 -21.17 -18.43
C HIS A 94 -29.02 -20.42 -18.60
N THR A 95 -29.29 -19.36 -17.83
CA THR A 95 -30.57 -18.62 -17.94
C THR A 95 -30.45 -17.33 -18.75
N ILE A 96 -29.25 -16.78 -18.92
CA ILE A 96 -29.07 -15.52 -19.67
C ILE A 96 -29.17 -15.74 -21.19
N HIS A 97 -28.82 -16.92 -21.71
CA HIS A 97 -28.83 -17.18 -23.16
C HIS A 97 -30.21 -17.53 -23.76
N LEU A 98 -31.26 -17.72 -22.96
CA LEU A 98 -32.58 -18.11 -23.46
C LEU A 98 -33.58 -16.95 -23.58
N LEU A 99 -33.32 -15.79 -22.96
CA LEU A 99 -34.23 -14.64 -23.02
C LEU A 99 -33.90 -13.66 -24.16
N GLU A 100 -32.72 -13.76 -24.78
CA GLU A 100 -32.35 -12.89 -25.92
C GLU A 100 -32.94 -13.35 -27.27
N ASN A 101 -33.45 -14.59 -27.36
CA ASN A 101 -33.94 -15.18 -28.63
C ASN A 101 -35.45 -15.04 -28.87
N ILE A 102 -36.23 -14.48 -27.93
CA ILE A 102 -37.69 -14.36 -28.09
C ILE A 102 -38.10 -13.03 -28.76
N ASN A 103 -37.22 -12.03 -28.84
CA ASN A 103 -37.60 -10.67 -29.24
C ASN A 103 -37.19 -10.23 -30.66
N ILE A 104 -36.90 -11.17 -31.56
CA ILE A 104 -36.56 -10.87 -32.97
C ILE A 104 -37.51 -11.62 -33.92
N LYS A 105 -38.82 -11.44 -33.76
CA LYS A 105 -39.83 -11.68 -34.81
C LYS A 105 -41.08 -10.84 -34.53
N GLN A 106 -41.03 -9.55 -34.85
CA GLN A 106 -42.21 -8.78 -35.27
C GLN A 106 -41.88 -8.09 -36.58
#